data_AF-A0A1M6RF16-F1
#
_entry.id   AF-A0A1M6RF16-F1
#
_cell.length_a   1.000
_cell.length_b   1.000
_cell.length_c   1.000
_cell.angle_alpha   90.00
_cell.angle_beta   90.00
_cell.angle_gamma   90.00
#
_symmetry.space_group_name_H-M   'P 1'
#
loop_
_entity.id
_entity.type
_entity.pdbx_description
1 polymer ?
#
loop_
_entity_poly.entity_id
_entity_poly.type
_entity_poly.pdbx_seq_one_letter_code
_entity_poly.pdbx_strand_id
1 'polypeptide(L)'
;MKGFTQAGKDKGDLEKELENLIVSIKTTIRMYSASIEDLTEEELRCDLEEYQRQYKEQVKPIVDRAFLTRNEKLMKMAKEYENLHLKLIELIKQRLDTF
;
A
#
# COMPACT_ATOMS: atom_id res chain seq x y z
N MET A 1 -8.77 -12.75 35.39
CA MET A 1 -8.55 -11.49 34.63
C MET A 1 -7.31 -11.62 33.76
N LYS A 2 -7.45 -12.00 32.49
CA LYS A 2 -6.38 -12.00 31.48
C LYS A 2 -7.06 -11.85 30.11
N GLY A 3 -6.99 -10.66 29.53
CA GLY A 3 -7.67 -10.37 28.26
C GLY A 3 -7.38 -8.98 27.67
N PHE A 4 -6.84 -8.06 28.46
CA PHE A 4 -6.62 -6.67 28.02
C PHE A 4 -5.22 -6.37 27.46
N THR A 5 -4.22 -7.21 27.71
CA THR A 5 -2.81 -6.92 27.37
C THR A 5 -2.42 -7.25 25.93
N GLN A 6 -3.09 -8.21 25.27
CA GLN A 6 -2.70 -8.67 23.94
C GLN A 6 -3.35 -7.82 22.83
N ALA A 7 -4.64 -7.51 22.98
CA ALA A 7 -5.38 -6.69 22.01
C ALA A 7 -4.88 -5.23 21.91
N GLY A 8 -4.23 -4.69 22.96
CA GLY A 8 -3.58 -3.39 22.92
C GLY A 8 -2.23 -3.40 22.19
N LYS A 9 -1.49 -4.51 22.33
CA LYS A 9 -0.19 -4.71 21.68
C LYS A 9 -0.35 -4.92 20.17
N ASP A 10 -1.30 -5.76 19.76
CA ASP A 10 -1.58 -6.05 18.35
C ASP A 10 -2.02 -4.77 17.58
N LYS A 11 -2.71 -3.84 18.25
CA LYS A 11 -3.08 -2.53 17.67
C LYS A 11 -1.87 -1.61 17.49
N GLY A 12 -0.98 -1.56 18.47
CA GLY A 12 0.25 -0.76 18.39
C GLY A 12 1.20 -1.27 17.31
N ASP A 13 1.29 -2.59 17.16
CA ASP A 13 2.10 -3.23 16.13
C ASP A 13 1.53 -2.94 14.73
N LEU A 14 0.21 -3.01 14.55
CA LEU A 14 -0.44 -2.69 13.27
C LEU A 14 -0.35 -1.20 12.90
N GLU A 15 -0.45 -0.31 13.88
CA GLU A 15 -0.28 1.13 13.65
C GLU A 15 1.11 1.42 13.07
N LYS A 16 2.15 0.90 13.72
CA LYS A 16 3.54 1.09 13.29
C LYS A 16 3.83 0.43 11.95
N GLU A 17 3.25 -0.75 11.70
CA GLU A 17 3.31 -1.42 10.40
C GLU A 17 2.73 -0.51 9.30
N LEU A 18 1.53 0.04 9.50
CA LEU A 18 0.88 0.96 8.56
C LEU A 18 1.69 2.23 8.33
N GLU A 19 2.26 2.85 9.37
CA GLU A 19 3.12 4.03 9.23
C GLU A 19 4.31 3.75 8.30
N ASN A 20 5.01 2.64 8.54
CA ASN A 20 6.17 2.26 7.73
C ASN A 20 5.78 2.00 6.27
N LEU A 21 4.66 1.31 6.06
CA LEU A 21 4.16 1.01 4.71
C LEU A 21 3.77 2.27 3.94
N ILE A 22 3.11 3.23 4.61
CA ILE A 22 2.74 4.53 4.03
C ILE A 22 4.01 5.31 3.62
N VAL A 23 5.04 5.35 4.47
CA VAL A 23 6.31 6.02 4.15
C VAL A 23 7.00 5.33 2.97
N SER A 24 7.02 4.01 2.96
CA SER A 24 7.62 3.21 1.89
C SER A 24 6.95 3.50 0.55
N ILE A 25 5.62 3.36 0.45
CA ILE A 25 4.91 3.57 -0.82
C ILE A 25 4.98 5.02 -1.31
N LYS A 26 5.00 6.01 -0.42
CA LYS A 26 5.23 7.43 -0.80
C LYS A 26 6.61 7.60 -1.44
N THR A 27 7.63 6.93 -0.90
CA THR A 27 8.98 6.93 -1.46
C THR A 27 8.99 6.27 -2.84
N THR A 28 8.35 5.10 -2.98
CA THR A 28 8.23 4.40 -4.26
C THR A 28 7.54 5.26 -5.32
N ILE A 29 6.41 5.88 -5.00
CA ILE A 29 5.70 6.78 -5.94
C ILE A 29 6.60 7.93 -6.37
N ARG A 30 7.33 8.55 -5.43
CA ARG A 30 8.26 9.65 -5.77
C ARG A 30 9.37 9.19 -6.70
N MET A 31 9.95 8.01 -6.47
CA MET A 31 10.97 7.45 -7.34
C MET A 31 10.40 7.15 -8.73
N TYR A 32 9.23 6.50 -8.80
CA TYR A 32 8.54 6.25 -10.07
C TYR A 32 8.29 7.53 -10.84
N SER A 33 7.66 8.53 -10.22
CA SER A 33 7.37 9.79 -10.90
C SER A 33 8.63 10.50 -11.43
N ALA A 34 9.82 10.19 -10.91
CA ALA A 34 11.08 10.77 -11.39
C ALA A 34 11.70 10.00 -12.56
N SER A 35 11.39 8.70 -12.75
CA SER A 35 12.07 7.84 -13.73
C SER A 35 11.11 7.06 -14.65
N ILE A 36 9.80 7.21 -14.50
CA ILE A 36 8.80 6.44 -15.26
C ILE A 36 8.85 6.71 -16.77
N GLU A 37 9.37 7.86 -17.18
CA GLU A 37 9.55 8.20 -18.59
C GLU A 37 10.67 7.39 -19.25
N ASP A 38 11.67 6.98 -18.47
CA ASP A 38 12.85 6.23 -18.92
C ASP A 38 12.60 4.71 -18.98
N LEU A 39 11.49 4.23 -18.41
CA LEU A 39 11.12 2.81 -18.41
C LEU A 39 10.53 2.40 -19.76
N THR A 40 10.88 1.20 -20.20
CA THR A 40 10.32 0.57 -21.39
C THR A 40 8.90 0.05 -21.14
N GLU A 41 8.14 -0.18 -22.22
CA GLU A 41 6.80 -0.75 -22.13
C GLU A 41 6.80 -2.13 -21.41
N GLU A 42 7.81 -2.97 -21.67
CA GLU A 42 7.93 -4.29 -21.05
C GLU A 42 8.18 -4.20 -19.55
N GLU A 43 9.10 -3.31 -19.12
CA GLU A 43 9.36 -3.06 -17.69
C GLU A 43 8.10 -2.58 -16.98
N LEU A 44 7.37 -1.62 -17.56
CA LEU A 44 6.13 -1.09 -17.00
C LEU A 44 5.03 -2.17 -16.90
N ARG A 45 4.94 -3.08 -17.86
CA ARG A 45 3.99 -4.22 -17.80
C ARG A 45 4.33 -5.17 -16.68
N CYS A 46 5.61 -5.55 -16.54
CA CYS A 46 6.09 -6.37 -15.44
C CYS A 46 5.80 -5.72 -14.08
N ASP A 47 6.09 -4.43 -13.95
CA ASP A 47 5.83 -3.68 -12.72
C ASP A 47 4.33 -3.61 -12.40
N LEU A 48 3.49 -3.37 -13.41
CA LEU A 48 2.04 -3.34 -13.24
C LEU A 48 1.51 -4.66 -12.69
N GLU A 49 1.96 -5.79 -13.23
CA GLU A 49 1.58 -7.12 -12.75
C GLU A 49 2.02 -7.36 -11.30
N GLU A 50 3.24 -6.95 -10.97
CA GLU A 50 3.80 -7.09 -9.62
C GLU A 50 3.02 -6.26 -8.61
N TYR A 51 2.76 -4.97 -8.88
CA TYR A 51 2.01 -4.13 -7.95
C TYR A 51 0.54 -4.56 -7.82
N GLN A 52 -0.08 -5.10 -8.87
CA GLN A 52 -1.41 -5.69 -8.78
C GLN A 52 -1.43 -6.96 -7.92
N ARG A 53 -0.38 -7.79 -8.01
CA ARG A 53 -0.22 -8.96 -7.16
C ARG A 53 -0.03 -8.57 -5.70
N GLN A 54 0.88 -7.63 -5.42
CA GLN A 54 1.10 -7.07 -4.09
C GLN A 54 -0.18 -6.49 -3.50
N TYR A 55 -1.01 -5.83 -4.32
CA TYR A 55 -2.30 -5.32 -3.84
C TYR A 55 -3.19 -6.45 -3.30
N LYS A 56 -3.31 -7.56 -4.04
CA LYS A 56 -4.17 -8.69 -3.64
C LYS A 56 -3.60 -9.46 -2.46
N GLU A 57 -2.30 -9.68 -2.45
CA GLU A 57 -1.63 -10.59 -1.50
C GLU A 57 -1.18 -9.89 -0.21
N GLN A 58 -0.96 -8.57 -0.24
CA GLN A 58 -0.38 -7.83 0.88
C GLN A 58 -1.26 -6.65 1.29
N VAL A 59 -1.56 -5.73 0.36
CA VAL A 59 -2.30 -4.50 0.69
C VAL A 59 -3.69 -4.81 1.21
N LYS A 60 -4.47 -5.59 0.46
CA LYS A 60 -5.85 -5.90 0.81
C LYS A 60 -5.95 -6.62 2.16
N PRO A 61 -5.16 -7.67 2.46
CA PRO A 61 -5.17 -8.29 3.79
C PRO A 61 -4.87 -7.31 4.92
N ILE A 62 -3.91 -6.40 4.75
CA ILE A 62 -3.57 -5.40 5.77
C ILE A 62 -4.74 -4.44 6.01
N VAL A 63 -5.38 -3.99 4.93
CA VAL A 63 -6.58 -3.14 5.00
C VAL A 63 -7.71 -3.87 5.72
N ASP A 64 -8.01 -5.10 5.32
CA ASP A 64 -9.07 -5.90 5.94
C ASP A 64 -8.79 -6.08 7.46
N ARG A 65 -7.55 -6.41 7.85
CA ARG A 65 -7.13 -6.51 9.26
C ARG A 65 -7.38 -5.21 10.02
N ALA A 66 -7.02 -4.06 9.45
CA ALA A 66 -7.24 -2.76 10.08
C ALA A 66 -8.74 -2.46 10.28
N PHE A 67 -9.59 -2.81 9.29
CA PHE A 67 -11.03 -2.63 9.39
C PHE A 67 -11.68 -3.55 10.44
N LEU A 68 -11.17 -4.77 10.62
CA LEU A 68 -11.64 -5.68 11.67
C LEU A 68 -11.41 -5.13 13.08
N THR A 69 -10.42 -4.26 13.28
CA THR A 69 -10.17 -3.62 14.59
C THR A 69 -11.25 -2.63 15.02
N ARG A 70 -12.05 -2.14 14.06
CA ARG A 70 -13.01 -1.02 14.23
C ARG A 70 -12.41 0.25 14.85
N ASN A 71 -11.09 0.39 14.77
CA ASN A 71 -10.40 1.60 15.20
C ASN A 71 -10.33 2.58 14.03
N GLU A 72 -11.00 3.73 14.17
CA GLU A 72 -11.08 4.74 13.11
C GLU A 72 -9.72 5.25 12.63
N LYS A 73 -8.74 5.38 13.53
CA LYS A 73 -7.38 5.80 13.17
C LYS A 73 -6.72 4.77 12.25
N LEU A 74 -6.75 3.49 12.64
CA LEU A 74 -6.17 2.40 11.85
C LEU A 74 -6.88 2.24 10.52
N MET A 75 -8.21 2.36 10.49
CA MET A 75 -9.00 2.32 9.26
C MET A 75 -8.62 3.45 8.30
N LYS A 76 -8.43 4.67 8.80
CA LYS A 76 -7.99 5.82 7.98
C LYS A 76 -6.59 5.60 7.41
N MET A 77 -5.64 5.14 8.22
CA MET A 77 -4.27 4.84 7.79
C MET A 77 -4.24 3.72 6.73
N ALA A 78 -4.99 2.65 6.96
CA ALA A 78 -5.12 1.57 5.98
C ALA A 78 -5.71 2.07 4.66
N LYS A 79 -6.72 2.95 4.71
CA LYS A 79 -7.30 3.52 3.50
C LYS A 79 -6.33 4.46 2.77
N GLU A 80 -5.53 5.23 3.51
CA GLU A 80 -4.44 6.03 2.92
C GLU A 80 -3.43 5.13 2.20
N TYR A 81 -2.96 4.07 2.86
CA TYR A 81 -2.03 3.11 2.27
C TYR A 81 -2.61 2.48 1.00
N GLU A 82 -3.86 2.03 1.04
CA GLU A 82 -4.56 1.47 -0.12
C GLU A 82 -4.61 2.46 -1.29
N ASN A 83 -5.03 3.70 -1.02
CA ASN A 83 -5.15 4.73 -2.04
C ASN A 83 -3.80 5.09 -2.67
N LEU A 84 -2.72 5.11 -1.88
CA LEU A 84 -1.36 5.34 -2.39
C LEU A 84 -0.92 4.21 -3.31
N HIS A 85 -1.17 2.96 -2.93
CA HIS A 85 -0.84 1.80 -3.77
C HIS A 85 -1.61 1.80 -5.10
N LEU A 86 -2.92 2.11 -5.04
CA LEU A 86 -3.74 2.25 -6.24
C LEU A 86 -3.27 3.41 -7.12
N LYS A 87 -2.81 4.51 -6.52
CA LYS A 87 -2.23 5.63 -7.27
C LYS A 87 -0.96 5.21 -8.01
N LEU A 88 -0.10 4.38 -7.42
CA LEU A 88 1.09 3.86 -8.10
C LEU A 88 0.72 3.02 -9.33
N ILE A 89 -0.23 2.09 -9.16
CA ILE A 89 -0.76 1.27 -10.26
C ILE A 89 -1.32 2.16 -11.38
N GLU A 90 -2.06 3.20 -11.02
CA GLU A 90 -2.65 4.12 -11.97
C GLU A 90 -1.61 4.93 -12.75
N LEU A 91 -0.54 5.39 -12.08
CA LEU A 91 0.57 6.06 -12.76
C LEU A 91 1.23 5.18 -13.83
N ILE A 92 1.42 3.88 -13.53
CA ILE A 92 2.00 2.93 -14.47
C ILE A 92 1.06 2.70 -15.66
N LYS A 93 -0.25 2.53 -15.42
CA LYS A 93 -1.24 2.39 -16.50
C LYS A 93 -1.28 3.61 -17.40
N GLN A 94 -1.32 4.81 -16.82
CA GLN A 94 -1.32 6.06 -17.59
C GLN A 94 -0.08 6.19 -18.46
N ARG A 95 1.09 5.76 -17.97
CA ARG A 95 2.30 5.73 -18.80
C ARG A 95 2.19 4.70 -19.93
N LEU A 96 1.70 3.49 -19.66
CA LEU A 96 1.50 2.45 -20.67
C LEU A 96 0.56 2.91 -21.79
N ASP A 97 -0.47 3.70 -21.48
CA ASP A 97 -1.42 4.25 -22.47
C ASP A 97 -0.79 5.32 -23.39
N THR A 98 0.46 5.73 -23.14
CA THR A 98 1.20 6.72 -23.97
C THR A 98 2.17 6.11 -24.97
N PHE A 99 2.33 4.79 -24.99
CA PHE A 99 3.10 4.06 -26.02
C PHE A 99 2.24 3.77 -27.25
#